data_AF-A0A139SWY5-F1
#
_entry.id   AF-A0A139SWY5-F1
#
_cell.length_a   1.000
_cell.length_b   1.000
_cell.length_c   1.000
_cell.angle_alpha   90.00
_cell.angle_beta   90.00
_cell.angle_gamma   90.00
#
_symmetry.space_group_name_H-M   'P 1'
#
loop_
_entity.id
_entity.type
_entity.pdbx_description
1 polymer ?
#
loop_
_entity_poly.entity_id
_entity_poly.type
_entity_poly.pdbx_seq_one_letter_code
_entity_poly.pdbx_strand_id
1 'polypeptide(L)'
;MQRLSPIIAKTSLILLALFSGLHFAGARFNPSKSVAQGLYWQVDQPIEKGAYVLVCPPDTDIFKLAKQRGYLTAGFCPNNYSGMMKWVAAITGDEIRIDQTGIQINGQRLAHSKALATDPGGRPLP
;
A
#
# COMPACT_ATOMS: atom_id res chain seq x y z
N MET A 1 22.27 -26.28 -25.60
CA MET A 1 21.67 -24.94 -25.35
C MET A 1 20.45 -24.64 -26.24
N GLN A 2 20.41 -25.03 -27.52
CA GLN A 2 19.31 -24.69 -28.45
C GLN A 2 17.92 -25.28 -28.09
N ARG A 3 17.82 -26.45 -27.46
CA ARG A 3 16.52 -27.05 -27.06
C ARG A 3 15.92 -26.49 -25.78
N LEU A 4 16.73 -25.88 -24.92
CA LEU A 4 16.28 -25.27 -23.66
C LEU A 4 15.64 -23.89 -23.91
N SER A 5 16.15 -23.15 -24.91
CA SER A 5 15.63 -21.83 -25.30
C SER A 5 14.12 -21.79 -25.61
N PRO A 6 13.55 -22.69 -26.46
CA PRO A 6 12.12 -22.66 -26.75
C PRO A 6 11.25 -23.06 -25.55
N ILE A 7 11.76 -23.92 -24.66
CA ILE A 7 11.03 -24.32 -23.44
C ILE A 7 10.94 -23.11 -22.49
N ILE A 8 12.08 -22.45 -22.24
CA ILE A 8 12.14 -21.26 -21.38
C ILE A 8 11.25 -20.15 -21.95
N ALA A 9 11.31 -19.90 -23.26
CA ALA A 9 10.47 -18.88 -23.89
C ALA A 9 8.97 -19.17 -23.72
N LYS A 10 8.54 -20.42 -23.92
CA LYS A 10 7.15 -20.84 -23.73
C LYS A 10 6.70 -20.72 -22.28
N THR A 11 7.51 -21.18 -21.32
CA THR A 11 7.16 -21.11 -19.90
C THR A 11 7.09 -19.66 -19.43
N SER A 12 8.02 -18.79 -19.83
CA SER A 12 7.97 -17.35 -19.54
C SER A 12 6.73 -16.69 -20.09
N LEU A 13 6.34 -17.01 -21.34
CA LEU A 13 5.12 -16.45 -21.94
C LEU A 13 3.85 -16.88 -21.20
N ILE A 14 3.77 -18.16 -20.80
CA ILE A 14 2.63 -18.69 -20.03
C ILE A 14 2.55 -17.99 -18.67
N LEU A 15 3.67 -17.86 -17.95
CA LEU A 15 3.69 -17.18 -16.65
C LEU A 15 3.28 -15.71 -16.78
N LEU A 16 3.82 -14.99 -17.77
CA LEU A 16 3.45 -13.60 -18.01
C LEU A 16 1.95 -13.46 -18.31
N ALA A 17 1.40 -14.33 -19.15
CA ALA A 17 -0.03 -14.35 -19.46
C ALA A 17 -0.87 -14.63 -18.21
N LEU A 18 -0.45 -15.58 -17.35
CA LEU A 18 -1.13 -15.90 -16.11
C LEU A 18 -1.12 -14.72 -15.12
N PHE A 19 0.05 -14.13 -14.87
CA PHE A 19 0.18 -12.97 -13.97
C PHE A 19 -0.63 -11.77 -14.46
N SER A 20 -0.58 -11.50 -15.77
CA SER A 20 -1.38 -10.43 -16.37
C SER A 20 -2.87 -10.72 -16.23
N GLY A 21 -3.31 -11.95 -16.53
CA GLY A 21 -4.70 -12.38 -16.37
C GLY A 21 -5.20 -12.23 -14.93
N LEU A 22 -4.43 -12.67 -13.94
CA LEU A 22 -4.74 -12.48 -12.52
C LEU A 22 -4.85 -11.00 -12.15
N HIS A 23 -3.91 -10.18 -12.62
CA HIS A 23 -3.91 -8.74 -12.37
C HIS A 23 -5.16 -8.05 -12.93
N PHE A 24 -5.54 -8.36 -14.18
CA PHE A 24 -6.76 -7.85 -14.80
C PHE A 24 -8.03 -8.39 -14.15
N ALA A 25 -7.99 -9.62 -13.61
CA ALA A 25 -9.08 -10.19 -12.82
C ALA A 25 -9.22 -9.56 -11.42
N GLY A 26 -8.33 -8.64 -11.03
CA GLY A 26 -8.40 -7.88 -9.78
C GLY A 26 -7.39 -8.30 -8.71
N ALA A 27 -6.50 -9.27 -8.97
CA ALA A 27 -5.51 -9.70 -8.00
C ALA A 27 -4.48 -8.59 -7.72
N ARG A 28 -4.18 -8.35 -6.43
CA ARG A 28 -3.20 -7.39 -5.94
C ARG A 28 -2.30 -8.05 -4.91
N PHE A 29 -0.99 -7.92 -5.06
CA PHE A 29 -0.03 -8.43 -4.08
C PHE A 29 0.46 -7.27 -3.20
N ASN A 30 0.35 -7.41 -1.88
CA ASN A 30 0.89 -6.45 -0.92
C ASN A 30 2.15 -7.03 -0.24
N PRO A 31 3.36 -6.56 -0.59
CA PRO A 31 4.60 -6.94 0.11
C PRO A 31 4.89 -6.06 1.34
N SER A 32 4.13 -4.99 1.57
CA SER A 32 4.41 -4.03 2.66
C SER A 32 3.80 -4.47 3.99
N LYS A 33 4.41 -4.04 5.11
CA LYS A 33 3.91 -4.33 6.48
C LYS A 33 2.83 -3.37 6.98
N SER A 34 2.28 -2.48 6.12
CA SER A 34 1.23 -1.55 6.54
C SER A 34 -0.15 -2.20 6.71
N VAL A 35 -0.36 -3.32 6.04
CA VAL A 35 -1.43 -4.29 6.27
C VAL A 35 -0.80 -5.69 6.20
N ALA A 36 -1.58 -6.75 6.40
CA ALA A 36 -1.04 -8.11 6.25
C ALA A 36 -0.40 -8.30 4.86
N GLN A 37 0.72 -9.01 4.81
CA GLN A 37 1.37 -9.33 3.54
C GLN A 37 0.60 -10.46 2.88
N GLY A 38 0.32 -10.36 1.58
CA GLY A 38 -0.44 -11.41 0.90
C GLY A 38 -1.04 -11.01 -0.44
N LEU A 39 -1.84 -11.94 -0.96
CA LEU A 39 -2.64 -11.76 -2.18
C LEU A 39 -4.05 -11.31 -1.79
N TYR A 40 -4.49 -10.24 -2.43
CA TYR A 40 -5.79 -9.60 -2.24
C TYR A 40 -6.54 -9.57 -3.56
N TRP A 41 -7.86 -9.47 -3.47
CA TRP A 41 -8.72 -9.28 -4.63
C TRP A 41 -9.39 -7.92 -4.57
N GLN A 42 -9.30 -7.16 -5.66
CA GLN A 42 -10.07 -5.93 -5.81
C GLN A 42 -11.54 -6.30 -5.99
N VAL A 43 -12.39 -5.67 -5.19
CA VAL A 43 -13.84 -5.83 -5.21
C VAL A 43 -14.49 -4.48 -5.38
N ASP A 44 -15.66 -4.46 -6.01
CA ASP A 44 -16.52 -3.27 -6.06
C ASP A 44 -17.53 -3.35 -4.93
N GLN A 45 -17.13 -2.85 -3.77
CA GLN A 45 -17.93 -2.81 -2.54
C GLN A 45 -17.79 -1.43 -1.90
N PRO A 46 -18.81 -0.96 -1.17
CA PRO A 46 -18.71 0.27 -0.39
C PRO A 46 -17.50 0.24 0.55
N ILE A 47 -16.87 1.40 0.73
CA ILE A 47 -15.76 1.56 1.68
C ILE A 47 -16.35 1.70 3.08
N GLU A 48 -16.17 0.67 3.90
CA GLU A 48 -16.63 0.62 5.28
C GLU A 48 -15.45 0.56 6.27
N LYS A 49 -15.73 0.82 7.55
CA LYS A 49 -14.76 0.61 8.62
C LYS A 49 -14.29 -0.86 8.62
N GLY A 50 -12.99 -1.07 8.68
CA GLY A 50 -12.42 -2.41 8.58
C GLY A 50 -11.93 -2.79 7.18
N ALA A 51 -12.37 -2.08 6.13
CA ALA A 51 -11.99 -2.38 4.76
C ALA A 51 -10.49 -2.13 4.50
N TYR A 52 -9.95 -2.80 3.49
CA TYR A 52 -8.67 -2.46 2.89
C TYR A 52 -8.88 -1.70 1.60
N VAL A 53 -8.17 -0.59 1.44
CA VAL A 53 -8.23 0.27 0.26
C VAL A 53 -6.85 0.41 -0.37
N LEU A 54 -6.82 0.53 -1.70
CA LEU A 54 -5.62 0.90 -2.45
C LEU A 54 -5.72 2.38 -2.82
N VAL A 55 -4.72 3.17 -2.42
CA VAL A 55 -4.71 4.63 -2.63
C VAL A 55 -3.42 5.03 -3.32
N CYS A 56 -3.53 5.87 -4.35
CA CYS A 56 -2.37 6.54 -4.93
C CYS A 56 -2.00 7.77 -4.09
N PRO A 57 -0.71 7.95 -3.72
CA PRO A 57 -0.28 9.14 -3.01
C PRO A 57 -0.57 10.42 -3.83
N PRO A 58 -1.10 11.49 -3.21
CA PRO A 58 -1.22 12.78 -3.87
C PRO A 58 0.15 13.44 -4.07
N ASP A 59 0.22 14.38 -5.01
CA ASP A 59 1.45 15.12 -5.31
C ASP A 59 1.67 16.28 -4.33
N THR A 60 2.17 15.97 -3.14
CA THR A 60 2.50 16.98 -2.13
C THR A 60 3.94 16.81 -1.65
N ASP A 61 4.50 17.85 -1.05
CA ASP A 61 5.93 17.84 -0.67
C ASP A 61 6.27 16.76 0.36
N ILE A 62 5.32 16.36 1.22
CA ILE A 62 5.50 15.25 2.14
C ILE A 62 5.66 13.90 1.40
N PHE A 63 4.93 13.68 0.30
CA PHE A 63 5.05 12.45 -0.49
C PHE A 63 6.27 12.46 -1.42
N LYS A 64 6.67 13.64 -1.91
CA LYS A 64 7.98 13.81 -2.58
C LYS A 64 9.12 13.47 -1.64
N LEU A 65 9.10 14.00 -0.41
CA LEU A 65 10.07 13.68 0.63
C LEU A 65 10.04 12.18 0.96
N ALA A 66 8.86 11.59 1.12
CA ALA A 66 8.71 10.17 1.41
C ALA A 66 9.34 9.30 0.32
N LYS A 67 9.16 9.63 -0.96
CA LYS A 67 9.85 8.96 -2.07
C LYS A 67 11.35 9.18 -2.06
N GLN A 68 11.81 10.42 -1.88
CA GLN A 68 13.24 10.76 -1.81
C GLN A 68 13.94 9.99 -0.67
N ARG A 69 13.25 9.81 0.47
CA ARG A 69 13.76 9.09 1.63
C ARG A 69 13.59 7.57 1.56
N GLY A 70 12.95 7.06 0.50
CA GLY A 70 12.74 5.62 0.25
C GLY A 70 11.57 5.00 1.01
N TYR A 71 10.67 5.80 1.61
CA TYR A 71 9.46 5.30 2.25
C TYR A 71 8.41 4.84 1.23
N LEU A 72 8.37 5.51 0.07
CA LEU A 72 7.59 5.12 -1.09
C LEU A 72 8.53 4.62 -2.20
N THR A 73 8.12 3.57 -2.89
CA THR A 73 8.85 3.06 -4.05
C THR A 73 8.27 3.62 -5.35
N ALA A 74 8.93 3.33 -6.46
CA ALA A 74 8.41 3.61 -7.80
C ALA A 74 7.23 2.69 -8.13
N GLY A 75 6.30 3.15 -8.96
CA GLY A 75 5.12 2.38 -9.33
C GLY A 75 4.22 3.08 -10.33
N PHE A 76 3.01 2.52 -10.52
CA PHE A 76 2.08 2.92 -11.57
C PHE A 76 1.12 4.06 -11.17
N CYS A 77 1.24 4.60 -9.95
CA CYS A 77 0.48 5.80 -9.59
C CYS A 77 1.09 7.05 -10.27
N PRO A 78 0.33 8.15 -10.36
CA PRO A 78 0.85 9.45 -10.79
C PRO A 78 2.16 9.81 -10.06
N ASN A 79 3.03 10.55 -10.72
CA ASN A 79 4.37 10.94 -10.22
C ASN A 79 5.30 9.75 -9.90
N ASN A 80 5.02 8.60 -10.52
CA ASN A 80 5.81 7.37 -10.37
C ASN A 80 5.88 6.93 -8.91
N TYR A 81 4.74 6.93 -8.22
CA TYR A 81 4.62 6.40 -6.86
C TYR A 81 4.11 4.96 -6.88
N SER A 82 4.50 4.19 -5.87
CA SER A 82 3.85 2.93 -5.51
C SER A 82 2.47 3.20 -4.90
N GLY A 83 1.47 2.41 -5.29
CA GLY A 83 0.18 2.40 -4.60
C GLY A 83 0.32 1.95 -3.14
N MET A 84 -0.51 2.50 -2.26
CA MET A 84 -0.49 2.20 -0.83
C MET A 84 -1.75 1.42 -0.45
N MET A 85 -1.57 0.24 0.15
CA MET A 85 -2.68 -0.49 0.77
C MET A 85 -2.83 -0.06 2.24
N LYS A 86 -4.02 0.39 2.61
CA LYS A 86 -4.34 0.92 3.95
C LYS A 86 -5.61 0.30 4.51
N TRP A 87 -5.67 0.25 5.83
CA TRP A 87 -6.85 -0.15 6.60
C TRP A 87 -7.71 1.06 6.95
N VAL A 88 -9.02 0.96 6.74
CA VAL A 88 -9.97 2.03 7.04
C VAL A 88 -10.35 1.98 8.52
N ALA A 89 -9.73 2.87 9.31
CA ALA A 89 -9.93 2.94 10.75
C ALA A 89 -11.22 3.66 11.17
N ALA A 90 -11.62 4.66 10.38
CA ALA A 90 -12.74 5.55 10.65
C ALA A 90 -13.42 5.95 9.34
N ILE A 91 -14.70 6.30 9.43
CA ILE A 91 -15.53 6.76 8.31
C ILE A 91 -16.27 8.05 8.69
N THR A 92 -17.01 8.63 7.74
CA THR A 92 -17.86 9.80 7.99
C THR A 92 -18.77 9.58 9.18
N GLY A 93 -18.76 10.52 10.13
CA GLY A 93 -19.53 10.48 11.37
C GLY A 93 -18.71 10.06 12.60
N ASP A 94 -17.54 9.45 12.43
CA ASP A 94 -16.63 9.19 13.55
C ASP A 94 -15.93 10.48 14.02
N GLU A 95 -15.81 10.68 15.33
CA GLU A 95 -15.00 11.74 15.93
C GLU A 95 -13.54 11.27 16.04
N ILE A 96 -12.62 12.01 15.40
CA ILE A 96 -11.19 11.71 15.41
C ILE A 96 -10.45 12.77 16.23
N ARG A 97 -9.66 12.33 17.21
CA ARG A 97 -8.70 13.18 17.93
C ARG A 97 -7.28 12.67 17.71
N ILE A 98 -6.36 13.59 17.45
CA ILE A 98 -4.94 13.29 17.25
C ILE A 98 -4.14 14.15 18.22
N ASP A 99 -3.33 13.50 19.05
CA ASP A 99 -2.46 14.17 20.03
C ASP A 99 -1.10 13.45 20.14
N GLN A 100 -0.23 13.93 21.04
CA GLN A 100 1.12 13.36 21.26
C GLN A 100 1.09 11.90 21.73
N THR A 101 -0.06 11.44 22.20
CA THR A 101 -0.28 10.11 22.73
C THR A 101 -0.80 9.16 21.64
N GLY A 102 -1.36 9.68 20.54
CA GLY A 102 -1.76 8.93 19.35
C GLY A 102 -3.10 9.37 18.78
N ILE A 103 -3.77 8.45 18.10
CA ILE A 103 -5.10 8.65 17.50
C ILE A 103 -6.17 8.06 18.41
N GLN A 104 -7.27 8.78 18.60
CA GLN A 104 -8.49 8.32 19.23
C GLN A 104 -9.67 8.45 18.26
N ILE A 105 -10.55 7.44 18.24
CA ILE A 105 -11.74 7.36 17.40
C ILE A 105 -12.93 7.14 18.33
N ASN A 106 -13.88 8.08 18.37
CA ASN A 106 -15.05 8.05 19.29
C ASN A 106 -14.65 7.82 20.76
N GLY A 107 -13.57 8.48 21.20
CA GLY A 107 -13.02 8.35 22.56
C GLY A 107 -12.24 7.05 22.82
N GLN A 108 -12.17 6.12 21.86
CA GLN A 108 -11.37 4.90 21.98
C GLN A 108 -10.00 5.08 21.32
N ARG A 109 -8.94 4.67 22.01
CA ARG A 109 -7.57 4.80 21.51
C ARG A 109 -7.25 3.76 20.46
N LEU A 110 -6.71 4.19 19.32
CA LEU A 110 -6.18 3.29 18.31
C LEU A 110 -4.78 2.81 18.71
N ALA A 111 -4.59 1.49 18.76
CA ALA A 111 -3.30 0.90 19.09
C ALA A 111 -2.22 1.28 18.06
N HIS A 112 -0.96 1.38 18.50
CA HIS A 112 0.21 1.66 17.65
C HIS A 112 0.11 2.93 16.79
N SER A 113 -0.66 3.92 17.23
CA SER A 113 -0.93 5.16 16.48
C SER A 113 -0.10 6.37 16.96
N LYS A 114 0.73 6.20 17.99
CA LYS A 114 1.60 7.27 18.48
C LYS A 114 2.61 7.65 17.40
N ALA A 115 2.69 8.95 17.08
CA ALA A 115 3.65 9.47 16.12
C ALA A 115 5.08 9.19 16.59
N LEU A 116 5.92 8.76 15.64
CA LEU A 116 7.35 8.60 15.86
C LEU A 116 8.06 9.93 15.57
N ALA A 117 9.06 10.27 16.37
CA ALA A 117 9.87 11.48 16.14
C ALA A 117 10.91 11.29 15.03
N THR A 118 11.33 10.04 14.81
CA THR A 118 12.36 9.68 13.83
C THR A 118 11.94 8.45 13.02
N ASP A 119 12.47 8.36 11.81
CA ASP A 119 12.30 7.20 10.95
C ASP A 119 13.31 6.08 11.29
N PRO A 120 13.20 4.88 10.66
CA PRO A 120 14.16 3.79 10.88
C PRO A 120 15.62 4.10 10.51
N GLY A 121 15.87 5.15 9.74
CA GLY A 121 17.20 5.65 9.41
C GLY A 121 17.70 6.75 10.35
N GLY A 122 16.98 7.05 11.44
CA GLY A 122 17.35 8.08 12.42
C GLY A 122 17.06 9.52 11.98
N ARG A 123 16.38 9.73 10.84
CA ARG A 123 16.04 11.06 10.33
C ARG A 123 14.79 11.58 11.05
N PRO A 124 14.74 12.87 11.44
CA PRO A 124 13.53 13.43 12.05
C PRO A 124 12.36 13.38 11.06
N LEU A 125 11.19 12.99 11.58
CA LEU A 125 9.93 13.06 10.86
C LEU A 125 9.35 14.48 10.98
N PRO A 126 8.79 15.04 9.88
CA PRO A 126 8.17 16.35 9.87
C PRO A 126 6.84 16.40 10.63
#